data_AF-A0A430QD55-F1
#
_entry.id   AF-A0A430QD55-F1
#
_cell.length_a   1.000
_cell.length_b   1.000
_cell.length_c   1.000
_cell.angle_alpha   90.00
_cell.angle_beta   90.00
_cell.angle_gamma   90.00
#
_symmetry.space_group_name_H-M   'P 1'
#
loop_
_entity.id
_entity.type
_entity.pdbx_description
1 polymer ?
#
loop_
_entity_poly.entity_id
_entity_poly.type
_entity_poly.pdbx_seq_one_letter_code
_entity_poly.pdbx_strand_id
1 'polypeptide(L)'
;MRSGTVLSLNHVVTCGFLTFYHLVVEELTRKTGNFKRFDIFCSMVQSALSKRSSFLKLDLLNYEDLNEIRKMKILNDCLPPRCPVTVSGNRRYLILSYTTEFDKIHYPIPVLFVGCPTPDVYRNTIHKLRAKLFSVQSTMVT
;
A
#
# COMPACT_ATOMS: atom_id res chain seq x y z
N MET A 1 -18.03 7.30 15.88
CA MET A 1 -18.13 6.17 14.94
C MET A 1 -17.04 6.36 13.88
N ARG A 2 -15.96 5.56 13.90
CA ARG A 2 -14.84 5.69 12.96
C ARG A 2 -15.10 4.77 11.76
N SER A 3 -15.58 5.33 10.66
CA SER A 3 -15.76 4.58 9.40
C SER A 3 -14.40 4.37 8.75
N GLY A 4 -13.77 3.21 9.01
CA GLY A 4 -12.54 2.78 8.35
C GLY A 4 -12.88 1.88 7.17
N THR A 5 -12.31 2.14 5.99
CA THR A 5 -12.46 1.24 4.84
C THR A 5 -11.28 0.27 4.83
N VAL A 6 -11.56 -1.03 4.96
CA VAL A 6 -10.57 -2.10 4.87
C VAL A 6 -10.44 -2.50 3.40
N LEU A 7 -9.31 -2.19 2.76
CA LEU A 7 -9.00 -2.70 1.43
C LEU A 7 -8.38 -4.10 1.60
N SER A 8 -9.17 -5.13 1.30
CA SER A 8 -8.69 -6.52 1.24
C SER A 8 -7.98 -6.73 -0.11
N LEU A 9 -6.65 -6.76 -0.12
CA LEU A 9 -5.86 -7.15 -1.29
C LEU A 9 -6.04 -8.65 -1.55
N ASN A 10 -7.11 -9.01 -2.26
CA ASN A 10 -7.37 -10.39 -2.68
C ASN A 10 -6.58 -10.75 -3.94
N HIS A 11 -5.24 -10.69 -3.91
CA HIS A 11 -4.40 -11.47 -4.83
C HIS A 11 -2.90 -11.52 -4.50
N VAL A 12 -2.50 -11.45 -3.22
CA VAL A 12 -1.15 -11.87 -2.81
C VAL A 12 -1.27 -12.51 -1.44
N VAL A 13 -0.89 -13.78 -1.34
CA VAL A 13 -0.67 -14.46 -0.05
C VAL A 13 0.55 -13.80 0.61
N THR A 14 0.34 -12.69 1.31
CA THR A 14 1.31 -12.12 2.24
C THR A 14 0.60 -11.34 3.32
N CYS A 15 1.10 -11.51 4.54
CA CYS A 15 0.58 -10.91 5.76
C CYS A 15 0.45 -9.39 5.69
N GLY A 16 -0.70 -8.88 6.11
CA GLY A 16 -0.96 -7.46 6.34
C GLY A 16 -2.30 -7.02 5.79
N PHE A 17 -3.21 -6.63 6.67
CA PHE A 17 -4.33 -5.77 6.28
C PHE A 17 -3.81 -4.33 6.24
N LEU A 18 -3.84 -3.67 5.07
CA LEU A 18 -3.65 -2.22 5.04
C LEU A 18 -4.96 -1.55 5.46
N THR A 19 -4.94 -0.92 6.63
CA THR A 19 -6.06 -0.13 7.11
C THR A 19 -5.81 1.32 6.76
N PHE A 20 -6.66 1.90 5.91
CA PHE A 20 -6.61 3.31 5.56
C PHE A 20 -7.60 4.10 6.41
N TYR A 21 -7.11 5.08 7.15
CA TYR A 21 -7.95 6.03 7.88
C TYR A 21 -8.15 7.29 7.05
N HIS A 22 -9.40 7.72 6.88
CA HIS A 22 -9.79 8.91 6.09
C HIS A 22 -8.89 10.13 6.35
N LEU A 23 -8.80 10.55 7.62
CA LEU A 23 -8.01 11.71 8.05
C LEU A 23 -6.51 11.56 7.74
N VAL A 24 -5.99 10.33 7.83
CA VAL A 24 -4.55 10.08 7.62
C VAL A 24 -4.20 10.17 6.13
N VAL A 25 -5.07 9.63 5.27
CA VAL A 25 -4.88 9.66 3.81
C VAL A 25 -5.01 11.07 3.26
N GLU A 26 -6.03 11.81 3.70
CA GLU A 26 -6.23 13.19 3.27
C GLU A 26 -5.08 14.10 3.72
N GLU A 27 -4.62 13.94 4.96
CA GLU A 27 -3.44 14.66 5.44
C GLU A 27 -2.17 14.28 4.67
N LEU A 28 -1.99 13.00 4.35
CA LEU A 28 -0.87 12.53 3.52
C LEU A 28 -0.87 13.22 2.15
N THR A 29 -2.01 13.22 1.45
CA THR A 29 -2.11 13.81 0.11
C THR A 29 -1.95 15.33 0.13
N ARG A 30 -2.43 15.99 1.19
CA ARG A 30 -2.19 17.42 1.44
C ARG A 30 -0.70 17.72 1.61
N LYS A 31 0.04 16.92 2.40
CA LYS A 31 1.50 17.09 2.58
C LYS A 31 2.30 16.91 1.30
N THR A 32 1.80 16.11 0.35
CA THR A 32 2.44 15.94 -0.96
C THR A 32 2.16 17.09 -1.94
N GLY A 33 1.35 18.09 -1.56
CA GLY A 33 0.97 19.21 -2.43
C GLY A 33 -0.08 18.86 -3.49
N ASN A 34 -0.57 17.61 -3.53
CA ASN A 34 -1.57 17.16 -4.48
C ASN A 34 -2.70 16.41 -3.74
N PHE A 35 -3.60 17.19 -3.14
CA PHE A 35 -4.70 16.68 -2.34
C PHE A 35 -5.60 15.72 -3.13
N LYS A 36 -6.05 14.65 -2.45
CA LYS A 36 -7.07 13.72 -2.93
C LYS A 36 -8.02 13.41 -1.78
N ARG A 37 -9.32 13.51 -2.05
CA ARG A 37 -10.36 12.99 -1.15
C ARG A 37 -10.16 11.49 -0.94
N PHE A 38 -10.56 10.99 0.21
CA PHE A 38 -10.34 9.59 0.58
C PHE A 38 -10.91 8.57 -0.43
N ASP A 39 -12.15 8.78 -0.88
CA ASP A 39 -12.85 7.96 -1.87
C ASP A 39 -12.09 7.88 -3.21
N ILE A 40 -11.59 9.03 -3.67
CA ILE A 40 -10.77 9.14 -4.88
C ILE A 40 -9.46 8.40 -4.69
N PHE A 41 -8.80 8.57 -3.54
CA PHE A 41 -7.55 7.89 -3.23
C PHE A 41 -7.72 6.36 -3.22
N CYS A 42 -8.79 5.84 -2.60
CA CYS A 42 -9.13 4.42 -2.63
C CYS A 42 -9.33 3.92 -4.07
N SER A 43 -10.02 4.69 -4.90
CA SER A 43 -10.23 4.38 -6.31
C SER A 43 -8.92 4.37 -7.11
N MET A 44 -8.00 5.28 -6.81
CA MET A 44 -6.66 5.30 -7.40
C MET A 44 -5.87 4.05 -7.02
N VAL A 45 -5.87 3.66 -5.73
CA VAL A 45 -5.21 2.43 -5.27
C VAL A 45 -5.79 1.19 -5.95
N GLN A 46 -7.12 1.09 -6.04
CA GLN A 46 -7.79 -0.02 -6.72
C GLN A 46 -7.44 -0.09 -8.21
N SER A 47 -7.34 1.07 -8.87
CA SER A 47 -6.97 1.16 -10.29
C SER A 47 -5.52 0.76 -10.53
N ALA A 48 -4.61 1.17 -9.64
CA ALA A 48 -3.20 0.79 -9.67
C ALA A 48 -3.02 -0.71 -9.47
N LEU A 49 -3.72 -1.30 -8.50
CA LEU A 49 -3.69 -2.75 -8.23
C LEU A 49 -4.23 -3.57 -9.41
N SER A 50 -5.31 -3.08 -10.03
CA SER A 50 -5.92 -3.74 -11.19
C SER A 50 -5.14 -3.52 -12.49
N LYS A 51 -4.05 -2.73 -12.46
CA LYS A 51 -3.26 -2.31 -13.64
C LYS A 51 -4.13 -1.70 -14.76
N ARG A 52 -5.23 -1.02 -14.40
CA ARG A 52 -6.19 -0.44 -15.36
C ARG A 52 -5.83 0.98 -15.81
N SER A 53 -4.83 1.60 -15.18
CA SER A 53 -4.40 2.96 -15.50
C SER A 53 -2.88 3.00 -15.64
N SER A 54 -2.40 3.57 -16.75
CA SER A 54 -0.98 3.82 -17.01
C SER A 54 -0.40 4.95 -16.15
N PHE A 55 -1.26 5.85 -15.67
CA PHE A 55 -0.88 7.01 -14.85
C PHE A 55 -0.63 6.66 -13.38
N LEU A 56 -1.03 5.46 -12.95
CA LEU A 56 -0.96 5.03 -11.56
C LEU A 56 -0.09 3.78 -11.44
N LYS A 57 0.94 3.85 -10.59
CA LYS A 57 1.81 2.72 -10.27
C LYS A 57 1.87 2.52 -8.76
N LEU A 58 1.89 1.27 -8.33
CA LEU A 58 2.00 0.90 -6.92
C LEU A 58 3.26 0.08 -6.70
N ASP A 59 4.16 0.58 -5.85
CA ASP A 59 5.45 -0.06 -5.54
C ASP A 59 5.59 -0.28 -4.03
N LEU A 60 6.36 -1.28 -3.59
CA LEU A 60 6.67 -1.53 -2.18
C LEU A 60 8.17 -1.29 -1.96
N LEU A 61 8.52 -0.37 -1.07
CA LEU A 61 9.90 -0.03 -0.73
C LEU A 61 10.18 -0.33 0.74
N ASN A 62 11.41 -0.76 1.04
CA ASN A 62 11.89 -0.81 2.40
C ASN A 62 12.50 0.54 2.82
N TYR A 63 12.66 0.76 4.12
CA TYR A 63 13.23 2.02 4.65
C TYR A 63 14.64 2.32 4.12
N GLU A 64 15.46 1.29 3.91
CA GLU A 64 16.80 1.43 3.34
C GLU A 64 16.74 1.99 1.92
N ASP A 65 15.89 1.42 1.05
CA ASP A 65 15.69 1.91 -0.32
C ASP A 65 15.23 3.38 -0.34
N LEU A 66 14.39 3.78 0.63
CA LEU A 66 13.97 5.18 0.76
C LEU A 66 15.11 6.10 1.18
N ASN A 67 15.99 5.65 2.08
CA ASN A 67 17.17 6.42 2.46
C ASN A 67 18.13 6.57 1.29
N GLU A 68 18.29 5.54 0.47
CA GLU A 68 19.11 5.60 -0.75
C GLU A 68 18.51 6.56 -1.78
N ILE A 69 17.19 6.53 -2.01
CA ILE A 69 16.51 7.49 -2.91
C ILE A 69 16.66 8.93 -2.38
N ARG A 70 16.57 9.16 -1.07
CA ARG A 70 16.82 10.49 -0.47
C ARG A 70 18.28 10.92 -0.66
N LYS A 71 19.24 10.03 -0.40
CA LYS A 71 20.67 10.32 -0.59
C LYS A 71 20.99 10.64 -2.04
N MET A 72 20.38 9.94 -3.00
CA MET A 72 20.54 10.21 -4.43
C MET A 72 19.90 11.54 -4.85
N LYS A 73 18.76 11.93 -4.28
CA LYS A 73 18.17 13.27 -4.48
C LYS A 73 19.02 14.39 -3.87
N ILE A 74 19.61 14.15 -2.69
CA ILE A 74 20.49 15.12 -2.01
C ILE A 74 21.86 15.24 -2.70
N LEU A 75 22.37 14.18 -3.35
CA LEU A 75 23.60 14.31 -4.15
C LEU A 75 23.40 15.26 -5.35
N ASN A 76 22.16 15.42 -5.82
CA ASN A 76 21.81 16.32 -6.91
C ASN A 76 21.52 17.76 -6.46
N ASP A 77 21.24 17.99 -5.16
CA ASP A 77 21.00 19.30 -4.54
C ASP A 77 21.90 19.47 -3.31
N CYS A 78 22.99 20.23 -3.46
CA CYS A 78 24.06 20.39 -2.47
C CYS A 78 23.60 20.91 -1.08
N LEU A 79 23.22 20.05 -0.13
CA LEU A 79 23.11 20.39 1.31
C LEU A 79 23.41 19.17 2.23
N PRO A 80 24.09 19.36 3.37
CA PRO A 80 24.56 18.26 4.23
C PRO A 80 23.43 17.66 5.11
N PRO A 81 23.43 16.34 5.36
CA PRO A 81 22.37 15.69 6.14
C PRO A 81 22.58 15.87 7.64
N ARG A 82 21.52 16.32 8.33
CA ARG A 82 21.43 16.36 9.81
C ARG A 82 21.00 15.01 10.37
N CYS A 83 21.77 14.54 11.36
CA CYS A 83 21.49 13.59 12.46
C CYS A 83 20.84 12.22 12.14
N PRO A 84 21.49 11.09 12.50
CA PRO A 84 20.91 9.77 12.36
C PRO A 84 19.93 9.50 13.51
N VAL A 85 18.62 9.48 13.22
CA VAL A 85 17.62 8.90 14.12
C VAL A 85 17.62 7.39 13.88
N THR A 86 17.99 6.61 14.90
CA THR A 86 17.96 5.14 14.89
C THR A 86 16.50 4.67 14.86
N VAL A 87 15.98 4.40 13.66
CA VAL A 87 14.61 3.90 13.49
C VAL A 87 14.67 2.38 13.34
N SER A 88 14.11 1.67 14.32
CA SER A 88 13.99 0.22 14.38
C SER A 88 13.54 -0.38 13.03
N GLY A 89 14.33 -1.35 12.56
CA GLY A 89 14.24 -1.98 11.25
C GLY A 89 12.88 -2.63 10.98
N ASN A 90 12.49 -2.64 9.71
CA ASN A 90 11.24 -3.19 9.13
C ASN A 90 10.09 -2.20 8.91
N ARG A 91 10.38 -0.90 8.76
CA ARG A 91 9.40 0.04 8.21
C ARG A 91 9.35 -0.11 6.68
N ARG A 92 8.22 -0.57 6.16
CA ARG A 92 7.96 -0.65 4.73
C ARG A 92 7.00 0.45 4.32
N TYR A 93 7.09 0.88 3.08
CA TYR A 93 6.21 1.90 2.51
C TYR A 93 5.65 1.41 1.20
N LEU A 94 4.34 1.46 1.08
CA LEU A 94 3.64 1.30 -0.18
C LEU A 94 3.60 2.67 -0.86
N ILE A 95 4.16 2.79 -2.05
CA ILE A 95 4.23 4.05 -2.80
C ILE A 95 3.21 4.01 -3.91
N LEU A 96 2.16 4.84 -3.80
CA LEU A 96 1.30 5.14 -4.93
C LEU A 96 1.92 6.29 -5.72
N SER A 97 2.36 6.01 -6.93
CA SER A 97 2.92 6.99 -7.87
C SER A 97 1.84 7.41 -8.85
N TYR A 98 1.51 8.70 -8.87
CA TYR A 98 0.60 9.31 -9.83
C TYR A 98 1.42 10.17 -10.79
N THR A 99 1.50 9.74 -12.05
CA THR A 99 2.25 10.41 -13.11
C THR A 99 1.28 10.92 -14.15
N THR A 100 1.35 12.21 -14.45
CA THR A 100 0.62 12.88 -15.54
C THR A 100 1.63 13.44 -16.53
N GLU A 101 1.17 14.18 -17.54
CA GLU A 101 2.06 14.80 -18.53
C GLU A 101 3.00 15.84 -17.93
N PHE A 102 2.57 16.51 -16.85
CA PHE A 102 3.30 17.65 -16.27
C PHE A 102 3.85 17.37 -14.88
N ASP A 103 3.29 16.38 -14.17
CA ASP A 103 3.64 16.13 -12.77
C ASP A 103 3.82 14.65 -12.44
N LYS A 104 4.72 14.38 -11.50
CA LYS A 104 4.90 13.08 -10.88
C LYS A 104 4.86 13.20 -9.36
N ILE A 105 3.81 12.67 -8.76
CA ILE A 105 3.56 12.72 -7.32
C ILE A 105 3.68 11.32 -6.74
N HIS A 106 4.33 11.22 -5.57
CA HIS A 106 4.44 9.98 -4.82
C HIS A 106 3.74 10.13 -3.47
N TYR A 107 2.80 9.22 -3.19
CA TYR A 107 2.12 9.13 -1.91
C TYR A 107 2.69 7.96 -1.10
N PRO A 108 3.60 8.20 -0.15
CA PRO A 108 4.18 7.15 0.68
C PRO A 108 3.21 6.74 1.79
N ILE A 109 2.68 5.52 1.71
CA ILE A 109 1.79 4.94 2.70
C ILE A 109 2.61 4.03 3.62
N PRO A 110 2.77 4.36 4.91
CA PRO A 110 3.45 3.48 5.85
C PRO A 110 2.68 2.18 6.01
N VAL A 111 3.35 1.04 5.85
CA VAL A 111 2.75 -0.28 6.11
C VAL A 111 3.44 -0.93 7.29
N LEU A 112 2.63 -1.46 8.20
CA LEU A 112 3.12 -2.23 9.33
C LEU A 112 3.39 -3.66 8.87
N PHE A 113 4.60 -4.14 9.14
CA PHE A 113 4.90 -5.56 8.97
C PHE A 113 4.16 -6.34 10.05
N VAL A 114 3.05 -6.94 9.68
CA VAL A 114 2.41 -8.00 10.46
C VAL A 114 3.21 -9.26 10.11
N GLY A 115 3.82 -9.93 11.08
CA GLY A 115 4.80 -11.02 10.86
C GLY A 115 4.30 -12.20 10.01
N CYS A 116 5.08 -13.29 9.91
CA CYS A 116 4.61 -14.46 9.16
C CYS A 116 3.37 -15.11 9.82
N PRO A 117 2.26 -15.34 9.09
CA PRO A 117 1.10 -16.08 9.60
C PRO A 117 1.53 -17.47 10.04
N THR A 118 0.92 -18.02 11.10
CA THR A 118 1.21 -19.38 11.54
C THR A 118 0.69 -20.42 10.52
N PRO A 119 1.26 -21.64 10.47
CA PRO A 119 0.78 -22.71 9.59
C PRO A 119 -0.73 -22.97 9.70
N ASP A 120 -1.30 -22.84 10.90
CA ASP A 120 -2.72 -23.05 11.15
C ASP A 120 -3.60 -21.99 10.48
N VAL A 121 -3.16 -20.74 10.41
CA VAL A 121 -3.86 -19.67 9.68
C VAL A 121 -3.96 -20.02 8.20
N TYR A 122 -2.88 -20.54 7.61
CA TYR A 122 -2.89 -20.99 6.22
C TYR A 122 -3.83 -22.18 6.01
N ARG A 123 -3.74 -23.22 6.86
CA ARG A 123 -4.60 -24.40 6.77
C ARG A 123 -6.08 -24.01 6.87
N ASN A 124 -6.44 -23.18 7.85
CA ASN A 124 -7.81 -22.69 8.02
C ASN A 124 -8.28 -21.87 6.82
N THR A 125 -7.41 -21.05 6.23
CA THR A 125 -7.72 -20.28 5.02
C THR A 125 -7.97 -21.21 3.83
N ILE A 126 -7.12 -22.21 3.63
CA ILE A 126 -7.27 -23.22 2.56
C ILE A 126 -8.60 -23.96 2.72
N HIS A 127 -8.94 -24.42 3.94
CA HIS A 127 -10.21 -25.09 4.20
C HIS A 127 -11.41 -24.20 3.87
N LYS A 128 -11.39 -22.93 4.33
CA LYS A 128 -12.46 -21.95 4.05
C LYS A 128 -12.60 -21.68 2.54
N LEU A 129 -11.49 -21.50 1.83
CA LEU A 129 -11.50 -21.24 0.39
C LEU A 129 -12.01 -22.45 -0.40
N ARG A 130 -11.57 -23.66 -0.06
CA ARG A 130 -12.07 -24.90 -0.68
C ARG A 130 -13.57 -25.09 -0.47
N ALA A 131 -14.07 -24.84 0.75
CA ALA A 131 -15.49 -24.91 1.05
C ALA A 131 -16.31 -23.92 0.21
N LYS A 132 -15.82 -22.67 0.06
CA LYS A 132 -16.48 -21.66 -0.80
C LYS A 132 -16.49 -22.04 -2.27
N LEU A 133 -15.37 -22.56 -2.79
CA LEU A 133 -15.30 -23.01 -4.18
C LEU A 133 -16.30 -24.15 -4.44
N PHE A 134 -16.39 -25.10 -3.52
CA PHE A 134 -17.36 -26.19 -3.61
C PHE A 134 -18.80 -25.67 -3.62
N SER A 135 -19.16 -24.74 -2.74
CA SER A 135 -20.50 -24.16 -2.73
C SER A 135 -20.86 -23.42 -4.02
N VAL A 136 -19.91 -22.69 -4.61
CA VAL A 136 -20.10 -21.95 -5.87
C VAL A 136 -20.26 -22.90 -7.05
N GLN A 137 -19.48 -23.98 -7.08
CA GLN A 137 -19.57 -24.97 -8.15
C GLN A 137 -20.92 -25.68 -8.15
N SER A 138 -21.48 -26.01 -6.97
CA SER A 138 -22.82 -26.58 -6.87
C SER A 138 -23.94 -25.64 -7.33
N THR A 139 -23.74 -24.31 -7.27
CA THR A 139 -24.73 -23.33 -7.74
C THR A 139 -24.70 -23.11 -9.25
N MET A 140 -23.61 -23.49 -9.94
CA MET A 140 -23.48 -23.37 -11.40
C MET A 140 -24.00 -24.59 -12.18
N VAL A 141 -24.31 -25.69 -11.49
CA VAL A 141 -24.80 -26.94 -12.10
C VAL A 141 -26.32 -27.13 -11.88
N THR A 142 -27.00 -26.12 -11.32
CA THR A 142 -28.48 -26.05 -11.21
C THR A 142 -28.97 -24.91 -12.08
#